data_AF-A0A923MHY4-F1
#
_entry.id   AF-A0A923MHY4-F1
#
_cell.length_a   1.000
_cell.length_b   1.000
_cell.length_c   1.000
_cell.angle_alpha   90.00
_cell.angle_beta   90.00
_cell.angle_gamma   90.00
#
_symmetry.space_group_name_H-M   'P 1'
#
loop_
_entity.id
_entity.type
_entity.pdbx_description
1 polymer ?
#
loop_
_entity_poly.entity_id
_entity_poly.type
_entity_poly.pdbx_seq_one_letter_code
_entity_poly.pdbx_strand_id
1 'polypeptide(L)'
;MYVAYSLTHIRTHNTDLKNRLTAYAVAHPDQGRQTDADPDTGCMEFDIAKGRFSFRLTAPYSEERRKAARQYARDSNAADRLK
;
A
#
# COMPACT_ATOMS: atom_id res chain seq x y z
N MET A 1 -25.02 5.31 -15.70
CA MET A 1 -25.20 4.63 -14.41
C MET A 1 -23.88 4.79 -13.65
N TYR A 2 -23.76 5.79 -12.78
CA TYR A 2 -22.54 5.98 -11.98
C TYR A 2 -22.56 4.95 -10.86
N VAL A 3 -21.68 3.96 -10.91
CA VAL A 3 -21.36 3.16 -9.73
C VAL A 3 -20.77 4.14 -8.73
N ALA A 4 -21.39 4.28 -7.56
CA ALA A 4 -20.85 5.11 -6.48
C ALA A 4 -19.53 4.48 -6.03
N TYR A 5 -18.43 4.87 -6.66
CA TYR A 5 -17.10 4.51 -6.20
C TYR A 5 -16.95 5.12 -4.80
N SER A 6 -16.77 4.27 -3.79
CA SER A 6 -16.46 4.73 -2.45
C SER A 6 -15.19 5.59 -2.51
N LEU A 7 -15.31 6.86 -2.18
CA LEU A 7 -14.19 7.78 -2.14
C LEU A 7 -13.33 7.46 -0.91
N THR A 8 -12.09 7.07 -1.14
CA THR A 8 -11.12 6.84 -0.07
C THR A 8 -10.25 8.08 0.06
N HIS A 9 -10.28 8.71 1.23
CA HIS A 9 -9.40 9.82 1.56
C HIS A 9 -8.14 9.28 2.26
N ILE A 10 -6.97 9.69 1.79
CA ILE A 10 -5.66 9.22 2.27
C ILE A 10 -4.82 10.40 2.70
N ARG A 11 -4.38 10.39 3.97
CA ARG A 11 -3.36 11.31 4.52
C ARG A 11 -2.11 10.52 4.83
N THR A 12 -0.95 10.97 4.36
CA THR A 12 0.31 10.24 4.58
C THR A 12 1.52 11.15 4.67
N HIS A 13 2.41 10.82 5.62
CA HIS A 13 3.76 11.38 5.71
C HIS A 13 4.82 10.49 5.03
N ASN A 14 4.48 9.25 4.66
CA ASN A 14 5.42 8.31 4.07
C ASN A 14 5.83 8.74 2.65
N THR A 15 7.12 9.02 2.44
CA THR A 15 7.65 9.54 1.17
C THR A 15 7.46 8.61 -0.02
N ASP A 16 7.67 7.29 0.15
CA ASP A 16 7.42 6.31 -0.92
C ASP A 16 5.94 6.32 -1.34
N LEU A 17 5.05 6.31 -0.36
CA LEU A 17 3.62 6.31 -0.62
C LEU A 17 3.16 7.62 -1.28
N LYS A 18 3.69 8.78 -0.86
CA LYS A 18 3.45 10.08 -1.52
C LYS A 18 3.78 10.00 -3.01
N ASN A 19 5.00 9.59 -3.35
CA ASN A 19 5.46 9.52 -4.74
C ASN A 19 4.59 8.57 -5.58
N ARG A 20 4.20 7.43 -5.02
CA ARG A 20 3.35 6.45 -5.71
C ARG A 20 1.93 6.94 -5.92
N LEU A 21 1.35 7.66 -4.95
CA LEU A 21 0.03 8.26 -5.07
C LEU A 21 0.01 9.40 -6.08
N THR A 22 1.03 10.26 -6.09
CA THR A 22 1.19 11.31 -7.10
C THR A 22 1.28 10.71 -8.50
N ALA A 23 2.11 9.67 -8.71
CA ALA A 23 2.21 8.99 -10.00
C ALA A 23 0.88 8.35 -10.43
N TYR A 24 0.16 7.72 -9.49
CA TYR A 24 -1.15 7.14 -9.76
C TYR A 24 -2.20 8.20 -10.16
N ALA A 25 -2.26 9.33 -9.45
CA ALA A 25 -3.19 10.41 -9.75
C ALA A 25 -2.93 11.03 -11.15
N VAL A 26 -1.66 11.16 -11.54
CA VAL A 26 -1.30 11.62 -12.90
C VAL A 26 -1.71 10.61 -13.97
N ALA A 27 -1.51 9.31 -13.71
CA ALA A 27 -1.87 8.25 -14.65
C ALA A 27 -3.39 8.03 -14.79
N HIS A 28 -4.15 8.32 -13.72
CA HIS A 28 -5.59 8.06 -13.63
C HIS A 28 -6.35 9.26 -13.02
N PRO A 29 -6.44 10.40 -13.74
CA PRO A 29 -7.02 11.63 -13.20
C PRO A 29 -8.53 11.54 -12.90
N ASP A 30 -9.23 10.58 -13.50
CA ASP A 30 -10.64 10.26 -13.22
C ASP A 30 -10.81 9.42 -11.94
N GLN A 31 -9.76 8.73 -11.50
CA GLN A 31 -9.79 7.81 -10.36
C GLN A 31 -9.08 8.35 -9.13
N GLY A 32 -8.24 9.38 -9.26
CA GLY A 32 -7.56 9.94 -8.11
C GLY A 32 -6.96 11.32 -8.36
N ARG A 33 -6.89 12.12 -7.30
CA ARG A 33 -6.26 13.44 -7.31
C ARG A 33 -5.59 13.74 -5.98
N GLN A 34 -4.53 14.53 -6.01
CA GLN A 34 -3.99 15.17 -4.82
C GLN A 34 -4.93 16.32 -4.43
N THR A 35 -5.28 16.41 -3.15
CA THR A 35 -6.19 17.44 -2.63
C THR A 35 -5.46 18.50 -1.83
N ASP A 36 -4.37 18.13 -1.15
CA ASP A 36 -3.59 19.05 -0.35
C ASP A 36 -2.13 18.57 -0.21
N ALA A 37 -1.24 19.50 0.10
CA ALA A 37 0.12 19.24 0.54
C ALA A 37 0.51 20.31 1.56
N ASP A 38 0.72 19.86 2.80
CA ASP A 38 1.12 20.73 3.90
C ASP A 38 2.65 20.84 3.91
N PRO A 39 3.22 22.02 3.58
CA PRO A 39 4.67 22.21 3.53
C PRO A 39 5.33 22.20 4.92
N ASP A 40 4.60 22.51 5.99
CA ASP A 40 5.14 22.59 7.34
C ASP A 40 5.25 21.20 7.97
N THR A 41 4.27 20.32 7.72
CA THR A 41 4.27 18.95 8.25
C THR A 41 4.78 17.90 7.26
N GLY A 42 4.93 18.26 5.98
CA GLY A 42 5.30 17.35 4.90
C GLY A 42 4.25 16.26 4.62
N CYS A 43 3.01 16.44 5.08
CA CYS A 43 1.88 15.58 4.77
C CYS A 43 1.36 15.84 3.36
N MET A 44 0.87 14.80 2.69
CA MET A 44 0.07 14.96 1.46
C MET A 44 -1.25 14.22 1.58
N GLU A 45 -2.24 14.77 0.89
CA GLU A 45 -3.62 14.29 0.92
C GLU A 45 -4.09 13.93 -0.48
N PHE A 46 -4.82 12.82 -0.57
CA PHE A 46 -5.32 12.29 -1.83
C PHE A 46 -6.75 11.78 -1.69
N ASP A 47 -7.54 12.01 -2.73
CA ASP A 47 -8.85 11.41 -2.93
C ASP A 47 -8.74 10.33 -4.00
N ILE A 48 -9.13 9.08 -3.68
CA ILE A 48 -9.08 7.94 -4.60
C ILE A 48 -10.48 7.33 -4.73
N ALA A 49 -11.03 7.37 -5.95
CA ALA A 49 -12.31 6.77 -6.31
C ALA A 49 -12.13 5.29 -6.67
N LYS A 50 -11.84 4.45 -5.67
CA LYS A 50 -11.65 3.01 -5.83
C LYS A 50 -12.31 2.23 -4.70
N GLY A 51 -13.01 1.14 -5.05
CA GLY A 51 -13.71 0.30 -4.06
C GLY A 51 -12.80 -0.37 -3.02
N ARG A 52 -11.57 -0.75 -3.41
CA ARG A 52 -10.57 -1.30 -2.50
C ARG A 52 -9.19 -0.77 -2.86
N PHE A 53 -8.55 -0.12 -1.89
CA PHE A 53 -7.19 0.37 -2.00
C PHE A 53 -6.27 -0.42 -1.04
N SER A 54 -5.07 -0.79 -1.49
CA SER A 54 -4.12 -1.54 -0.68
C SER A 54 -2.71 -1.12 -1.05
N PHE A 55 -1.93 -0.71 -0.05
CA PHE A 55 -0.53 -0.37 -0.19
C PHE A 55 0.28 -1.18 0.81
N ARG A 56 1.42 -1.69 0.36
CA ARG A 56 2.41 -2.31 1.25
C ARG A 56 3.35 -1.21 1.73
N LEU A 57 3.32 -0.94 3.04
CA LEU A 57 4.18 0.05 3.71
C LEU A 57 5.60 -0.46 3.93
N THR A 58 5.77 -1.77 4.08
CA THR A 58 7.09 -2.40 4.22
C THR A 58 7.70 -2.64 2.84
N ALA A 59 8.99 -2.30 2.71
CA ALA A 59 9.79 -2.81 1.60
C ALA A 59 9.56 -4.33 1.50
N PRO A 60 9.40 -4.89 0.28
CA PRO A 60 9.28 -6.32 0.12
C PRO A 60 10.41 -6.99 0.91
N TYR A 61 10.09 -8.01 1.73
CA TYR A 61 11.10 -8.79 2.44
C TYR A 61 12.27 -9.08 1.51
N SER A 62 13.50 -8.79 1.95
CA SER A 62 14.70 -9.15 1.19
C SER A 62 14.69 -10.66 0.91
N GLU A 63 15.40 -11.13 -0.12
CA GLU A 63 15.44 -12.56 -0.44
C GLU A 63 15.95 -13.38 0.74
N GLU A 64 16.87 -12.83 1.54
CA GLU A 64 17.37 -13.44 2.77
C GLU A 64 16.23 -13.62 3.79
N ARG A 65 15.41 -12.58 4.01
CA ARG A 65 14.26 -12.67 4.93
C ARG A 65 13.16 -13.60 4.40
N ARG A 66 12.94 -13.61 3.07
CA ARG A 66 11.99 -14.56 2.44
C ARG A 66 12.47 -16.00 2.60
N LYS A 67 13.77 -16.27 2.42
CA LYS A 67 14.36 -17.60 2.63
C LYS A 67 14.26 -18.04 4.08
N ALA A 68 14.61 -17.16 5.03
CA ALA A 68 14.49 -17.46 6.46
C ALA A 68 13.05 -17.78 6.87
N ALA A 69 12.07 -17.00 6.41
CA ALA A 69 10.65 -17.26 6.67
C ALA A 69 10.17 -18.58 6.04
N ARG A 70 10.60 -18.91 4.81
CA ARG A 70 10.31 -20.20 4.16
C ARG A 70 10.92 -21.38 4.93
N GLN A 71 12.17 -21.25 5.39
CA GLN A 71 12.85 -22.28 6.16
C GLN A 71 12.11 -22.51 7.49
N TYR A 72 11.81 -21.43 8.21
CA TYR A 72 11.03 -21.51 9.44
C TYR A 72 9.66 -22.18 9.22
N ALA A 73 8.94 -21.84 8.14
CA ALA A 73 7.66 -22.47 7.82
C ALA A 73 7.79 -23.97 7.53
N ARG A 74 8.90 -24.40 6.90
CA ARG A 74 9.20 -25.82 6.68
C ARG A 74 9.48 -26.53 8.01
N ASP A 75 10.32 -25.93 8.86
CA ASP A 75 10.75 -26.52 10.14
C ASP A 75 9.64 -26.51 11.21
N SER A 76 8.67 -25.60 11.07
CA SER A 76 7.51 -25.45 11.95
C SER A 76 6.27 -26.19 11.44
N ASN A 77 6.33 -26.86 10.28
CA ASN A 77 5.19 -27.58 9.74
C ASN A 77 4.83 -28.76 10.66
N ALA A 78 3.79 -28.59 11.48
CA ALA A 78 3.34 -29.52 12.50
C ALA A 78 2.94 -30.91 11.94
N ALA A 79 2.76 -31.04 10.64
CA ALA A 79 2.43 -32.29 9.96
C ALA A 79 3.51 -33.39 10.11
N ASP A 80 4.79 -33.03 10.24
CA ASP A 80 5.87 -34.01 10.44
C ASP A 80 6.09 -34.40 11.91
N ARG A 81 5.51 -33.67 12.87
CA ARG A 81 5.67 -33.94 14.33
C ARG A 81 4.58 -34.86 14.92
N LEU A 82 3.70 -35.41 14.08
CA LEU A 82 2.59 -36.29 14.49
C LEU A 82 2.79 -37.77 14.05
N LYS A 83 4.03 -38.16 13.72
CA LYS A 83 4.39 -39.57 13.47
C LYS A 83 5.18 -40.15 14.64
#